data_AF-A0A9N7YNI8-F1
#
_entry.id   AF-A0A9N7YNI8-F1
#
_cell.length_a   1.000
_cell.length_b   1.000
_cell.length_c   1.000
_cell.angle_alpha   90.00
_cell.angle_beta   90.00
_cell.angle_gamma   90.00
#
_symmetry.space_group_name_H-M   'P 1'
#
loop_
_entity.id
_entity.type
_entity.pdbx_description
1 polymer ?
#
loop_
_entity_poly.entity_id
_entity_poly.type
_entity_poly.pdbx_seq_one_letter_code
_entity_poly.pdbx_strand_id
1 'polypeptide(L)'
;MLQQYKEAEEEMEQVLKLDQHINEASSKLVTCRILQLMDMGFKEEQSKLLLEKFNTVEGVLNSSEAKALKQTSLQEQSGSCCSLWVGNITVEVTEKDLWDLFKTFGEIESVRVLHQRFCAFVNFKNANTAARALEKLQGVELRSTKLVMRYPDRWIQRTLPST
;
A
#
# COMPACT_ATOMS: atom_id res chain seq x y z
N MET A 1 45.17 -46.22 -8.39
CA MET A 1 45.49 -44.80 -8.70
C MET A 1 44.38 -44.09 -9.45
N LEU A 2 43.75 -44.66 -10.49
CA LEU A 2 42.65 -43.99 -11.23
C LEU A 2 41.31 -43.89 -10.48
N GLN A 3 41.09 -44.71 -9.45
CA GLN A 3 39.80 -44.77 -8.74
C GLN A 3 39.62 -43.60 -7.75
N GLN A 4 40.71 -43.11 -7.15
CA GLN A 4 40.66 -41.95 -6.25
C GLN A 4 40.36 -40.64 -6.99
N TYR A 5 40.73 -40.52 -8.26
CA TYR A 5 40.39 -39.34 -9.08
C TYR A 5 38.91 -39.30 -9.45
N LYS A 6 38.25 -40.47 -9.54
CA LYS A 6 36.81 -40.58 -9.82
C LYS A 6 35.97 -40.21 -8.60
N GLU A 7 36.36 -40.69 -7.42
CA GLU A 7 35.76 -40.28 -6.14
C GLU A 7 35.97 -38.78 -5.85
N ALA A 8 37.16 -38.24 -6.16
CA ALA A 8 37.42 -36.81 -5.99
C ALA A 8 36.55 -35.92 -6.92
N GLU A 9 36.14 -36.41 -8.10
CA GLU A 9 35.23 -35.72 -9.02
C GLU A 9 33.79 -35.68 -8.47
N GLU A 10 33.31 -36.81 -7.90
CA GLU A 10 31.99 -36.89 -7.28
C GLU A 10 31.88 -36.03 -6.01
N GLU A 11 32.96 -35.95 -5.21
CA GLU A 11 33.05 -35.06 -4.04
C GLU A 11 32.99 -33.58 -4.47
N MET A 12 33.65 -33.21 -5.56
CA MET A 12 33.63 -31.83 -6.07
C MET A 12 32.26 -31.45 -6.68
N GLU A 13 31.54 -32.42 -7.27
CA GLU A 13 30.16 -32.24 -7.73
C GLU A 13 29.17 -32.10 -6.56
N GLN A 14 29.40 -32.77 -5.43
CA GLN A 14 28.59 -32.58 -4.21
C GLN A 14 28.80 -31.20 -3.59
N VAL A 15 30.01 -30.64 -3.62
CA VAL A 15 30.28 -29.27 -3.18
C VAL A 15 29.53 -28.24 -4.05
N LEU A 16 29.46 -28.45 -5.36
CA LEU A 16 28.67 -27.62 -6.28
C LEU A 16 27.15 -27.69 -6.01
N LYS A 17 26.63 -28.86 -5.60
CA LYS A 17 25.23 -29.00 -5.12
C LYS A 17 25.00 -28.29 -3.78
N LEU A 18 26.02 -28.24 -2.93
CA LEU A 18 25.99 -27.49 -1.68
C LEU A 18 25.89 -25.98 -1.93
N ASP A 19 26.55 -25.45 -2.96
CA ASP A 19 26.42 -24.05 -3.42
C ASP A 19 24.99 -23.73 -3.89
N GLN A 20 24.33 -24.66 -4.58
CA GLN A 20 22.93 -24.51 -4.98
C GLN A 20 22.00 -24.44 -3.75
N HIS A 21 22.28 -25.24 -2.72
CA HIS A 21 21.59 -25.17 -1.43
C HIS A 21 21.97 -23.95 -0.59
N ILE A 22 23.18 -23.39 -0.71
CA ILE A 22 23.60 -22.15 -0.02
C ILE A 22 22.89 -20.95 -0.63
N ASN A 23 22.73 -20.91 -1.95
CA ASN A 23 21.99 -19.87 -2.64
C ASN A 23 20.48 -19.99 -2.38
N GLU A 24 19.94 -21.21 -2.35
CA GLU A 24 18.55 -21.47 -2.00
C GLU A 24 18.27 -21.24 -0.49
N ALA A 25 19.18 -21.59 0.40
CA ALA A 25 19.07 -21.33 1.84
C ALA A 25 19.16 -19.84 2.14
N SER A 26 20.02 -19.10 1.43
CA SER A 26 20.07 -17.64 1.49
C SER A 26 18.77 -17.03 1.00
N SER A 27 18.21 -17.55 -0.10
CA SER A 27 16.91 -17.13 -0.63
C SER A 27 15.77 -17.43 0.35
N LYS A 28 15.69 -18.65 0.92
CA LYS A 28 14.70 -19.04 1.93
C LYS A 28 14.82 -18.21 3.21
N LEU A 29 16.03 -17.87 3.63
CA LEU A 29 16.29 -16.99 4.78
C LEU A 29 15.81 -15.56 4.51
N VAL A 30 16.06 -15.05 3.31
CA VAL A 30 15.56 -13.75 2.84
C VAL A 30 14.02 -13.77 2.76
N THR A 31 13.42 -14.81 2.20
CA THR A 31 11.96 -14.98 2.15
C THR A 31 11.36 -15.02 3.55
N CYS A 32 11.95 -15.76 4.50
CA CYS A 32 11.47 -15.83 5.87
C CYS A 32 11.51 -14.45 6.56
N ARG A 33 12.57 -13.67 6.33
CA ARG A 33 12.70 -12.30 6.85
C ARG A 33 11.72 -11.32 6.16
N ILE A 34 11.43 -11.50 4.88
CA ILE A 34 10.40 -10.74 4.16
C ILE A 34 9.02 -11.03 4.76
N LEU A 35 8.68 -12.30 4.99
CA LEU A 35 7.41 -12.69 5.62
C LEU A 35 7.27 -12.10 7.03
N GLN A 36 8.34 -12.05 7.82
CA GLN A 36 8.34 -11.36 9.12
C GLN A 36 8.04 -9.87 8.98
N LEU A 37 8.63 -9.18 8.01
CA LEU A 37 8.33 -7.77 7.77
C LEU A 37 6.90 -7.56 7.26
N MET A 38 6.38 -8.49 6.45
CA MET A 38 5.00 -8.45 5.96
C MET A 38 3.98 -8.59 7.09
N ASP A 39 4.22 -9.48 8.06
CA ASP A 39 3.41 -9.61 9.27
C ASP A 39 3.40 -8.31 10.10
N MET A 40 4.53 -7.58 10.10
CA MET A 40 4.64 -6.27 10.73
C MET A 40 3.99 -5.13 9.94
N GLY A 41 3.43 -5.39 8.76
CA GLY A 41 2.69 -4.44 7.94
C GLY A 41 3.50 -3.76 6.82
N PHE A 42 4.68 -4.29 6.48
CA PHE A 42 5.44 -3.83 5.32
C PHE A 42 5.00 -4.57 4.04
N LYS A 43 5.11 -3.92 2.88
CA LYS A 43 4.85 -4.60 1.59
C LYS A 43 6.00 -5.53 1.22
N GLU A 44 5.72 -6.57 0.44
CA GLU A 44 6.72 -7.56 -0.02
C GLU A 44 7.89 -6.88 -0.75
N GLU A 45 7.59 -6.01 -1.71
CA GLU A 45 8.59 -5.24 -2.48
C GLU A 45 9.48 -4.35 -1.60
N GLN A 46 8.89 -3.68 -0.60
CA GLN A 46 9.61 -2.83 0.33
C GLN A 46 10.49 -3.67 1.27
N SER A 47 9.96 -4.78 1.75
CA SER A 47 10.68 -5.72 2.61
C SER A 47 11.90 -6.30 1.89
N LYS A 48 11.76 -6.63 0.60
CA LYS A 48 12.85 -7.11 -0.25
C LYS A 48 13.95 -6.06 -0.44
N LEU A 49 13.57 -4.83 -0.80
CA LEU A 49 14.52 -3.72 -0.97
C LEU A 49 15.24 -3.37 0.35
N LEU A 50 14.51 -3.39 1.46
CA LEU A 50 15.05 -3.10 2.79
C LEU A 50 15.99 -4.22 3.26
N LEU A 51 15.66 -5.49 3.01
CA LEU A 51 16.56 -6.60 3.31
C LEU A 51 17.81 -6.59 2.44
N GLU A 52 17.70 -6.18 1.18
CA GLU A 52 18.85 -6.02 0.29
C GLU A 52 19.85 -5.00 0.85
N LYS A 53 19.34 -3.95 1.51
CA LYS A 53 20.17 -2.88 2.10
C LYS A 53 20.66 -3.17 3.52
N PHE A 54 19.83 -3.77 4.38
CA PHE A 54 20.09 -3.92 5.82
C PHE A 54 20.44 -5.34 6.25
N ASN A 55 20.28 -6.35 5.39
CA ASN A 55 20.55 -7.78 5.62
C ASN A 55 19.89 -8.39 6.89
N THR A 56 19.15 -7.62 7.70
CA THR A 56 18.60 -7.97 9.01
C THR A 56 17.28 -7.23 9.26
N VAL A 57 16.32 -7.90 9.89
CA VAL A 57 14.98 -7.35 10.18
C VAL A 57 15.06 -6.21 11.20
N GLU A 58 15.95 -6.31 12.19
CA GLU A 58 16.19 -5.23 13.16
C GLU A 58 16.83 -4.00 12.53
N GLY A 59 17.77 -4.18 11.59
CA GLY A 59 18.36 -3.08 10.83
C GLY A 59 17.31 -2.33 10.02
N VAL A 60 16.37 -3.07 9.42
CA VAL A 60 15.19 -2.49 8.77
C VAL A 60 14.35 -1.71 9.79
N LEU A 61 13.89 -2.33 10.86
CA LEU A 61 12.99 -1.70 11.85
C LEU A 61 13.58 -0.47 12.55
N ASN A 62 14.89 -0.46 12.78
CA ASN A 62 15.57 0.66 13.42
C ASN A 62 15.95 1.77 12.42
N SER A 63 15.93 1.47 11.12
CA SER A 63 16.15 2.46 10.07
C SER A 63 14.99 3.46 10.00
N SER A 64 15.35 4.73 10.00
CA SER A 64 14.44 5.84 9.73
C SER A 64 13.74 5.67 8.36
N GLU A 65 14.40 5.02 7.39
CA GLU A 65 13.84 4.75 6.06
C GLU A 65 12.68 3.75 6.13
N ALA A 66 12.79 2.68 6.94
CA ALA A 66 11.69 1.73 7.10
C ALA A 66 10.53 2.34 7.90
N LYS A 67 10.82 3.15 8.93
CA LYS A 67 9.77 3.89 9.65
C LYS A 67 9.05 4.86 8.71
N ALA A 68 9.79 5.55 7.84
CA ALA A 68 9.22 6.37 6.78
C ALA A 68 8.36 5.52 5.83
N LEU A 69 8.86 4.38 5.31
CA LEU A 69 8.13 3.50 4.39
C LEU A 69 6.88 2.85 5.02
N LYS A 70 6.89 2.59 6.33
CA LYS A 70 5.72 2.10 7.08
C LYS A 70 4.64 3.19 7.19
N GLN A 71 5.06 4.42 7.47
CA GLN A 71 4.19 5.60 7.50
C GLN A 71 3.68 5.94 6.09
N THR A 72 4.53 5.77 5.08
CA THR A 72 4.22 5.93 3.67
C THR A 72 3.27 4.83 3.18
N SER A 73 3.27 3.59 3.68
CA SER A 73 2.26 2.59 3.28
C SER A 73 0.83 2.91 3.73
N LEU A 74 0.65 3.62 4.85
CA LEU A 74 -0.66 4.19 5.25
C LEU A 74 -1.03 5.42 4.40
N GLN A 75 -0.05 6.08 3.80
CA GLN A 75 -0.18 7.23 2.88
C GLN A 75 -0.16 6.84 1.36
N GLU A 76 0.23 5.63 1.00
CA GLU A 76 0.36 5.14 -0.39
C GLU A 76 -0.74 4.16 -0.80
N GLN A 77 -1.49 3.61 0.15
CA GLN A 77 -2.84 3.09 -0.17
C GLN A 77 -3.82 4.23 -0.49
N SER A 78 -3.48 5.44 -0.07
CA SER A 78 -4.22 6.69 -0.16
C SER A 78 -3.72 7.60 -1.30
N GLY A 79 -2.47 7.45 -1.74
CA GLY A 79 -1.89 8.23 -2.85
C GLY A 79 -2.30 7.82 -4.27
N SER A 80 -2.89 6.64 -4.47
CA SER A 80 -3.33 6.16 -5.80
C SER A 80 -4.85 6.13 -5.97
N CYS A 81 -5.62 6.46 -4.93
CA CYS A 81 -7.07 6.40 -4.98
C CYS A 81 -7.61 7.77 -5.41
N CYS A 82 -8.12 7.85 -6.63
CA CYS A 82 -8.85 9.02 -7.10
C CYS A 82 -10.23 9.18 -6.43
N SER A 83 -10.69 8.14 -5.73
CA SER A 83 -11.98 8.09 -5.03
C SER A 83 -11.82 8.44 -3.55
N LEU A 84 -12.70 9.31 -3.04
CA LEU A 84 -12.81 9.67 -1.63
C LEU A 84 -14.23 9.37 -1.13
N TRP A 85 -14.33 8.78 0.05
CA TRP A 85 -15.57 8.70 0.80
C TRP A 85 -15.69 9.92 1.71
N VAL A 86 -16.87 10.51 1.76
CA VAL A 86 -17.21 11.67 2.58
C VAL A 86 -18.39 11.27 3.46
N GLY A 87 -18.18 11.13 4.75
CA GLY A 87 -19.20 10.85 5.75
C GLY A 87 -19.65 12.10 6.48
N ASN A 88 -20.65 11.89 7.33
CA ASN A 88 -21.24 12.92 8.19
C ASN A 88 -21.91 14.05 7.39
N ILE A 89 -22.56 13.67 6.28
CA ILE A 89 -23.25 14.59 5.38
C ILE A 89 -24.71 14.69 5.81
N THR A 90 -25.24 15.89 6.07
CA THR A 90 -26.65 16.11 6.39
C THR A 90 -27.52 16.21 5.13
N VAL A 91 -28.83 16.11 5.28
CA VAL A 91 -29.80 16.28 4.16
C VAL A 91 -29.76 17.66 3.51
N GLU A 92 -29.14 18.64 4.17
CA GLU A 92 -28.97 20.00 3.68
C GLU A 92 -27.81 20.11 2.67
N VAL A 93 -26.86 19.18 2.71
CA VAL A 93 -25.70 19.17 1.81
C VAL A 93 -26.06 18.42 0.54
N THR A 94 -26.11 19.15 -0.57
CA THR A 94 -26.42 18.55 -1.87
C THR A 94 -25.15 18.13 -2.61
N GLU A 95 -25.32 17.30 -3.63
CA GLU A 95 -24.25 16.93 -4.55
C GLU A 95 -23.57 18.16 -5.17
N LYS A 96 -24.34 19.21 -5.47
CA LYS A 96 -23.80 20.46 -6.02
C LYS A 96 -22.89 21.20 -5.04
N ASP A 97 -23.25 21.25 -3.75
CA ASP A 97 -22.41 21.89 -2.73
C ASP A 97 -21.05 21.17 -2.62
N LEU A 98 -21.07 19.82 -2.60
CA LEU A 98 -19.83 19.03 -2.60
C LEU A 98 -19.04 19.25 -3.89
N TRP A 99 -19.71 19.19 -5.04
CA TRP A 99 -19.05 19.40 -6.33
C TRP A 99 -18.32 20.75 -6.38
N ASP A 100 -18.97 21.85 -5.99
CA ASP A 100 -18.37 23.17 -6.03
C ASP A 100 -17.18 23.29 -5.06
N LEU A 101 -17.33 22.74 -3.85
CA LEU A 101 -16.28 22.68 -2.84
C LEU A 101 -15.05 21.90 -3.33
N PHE A 102 -15.25 20.69 -3.84
CA PHE A 102 -14.17 19.82 -4.28
C PHE A 102 -13.53 20.30 -5.59
N LYS A 103 -14.29 20.99 -6.46
CA LYS A 103 -13.79 21.53 -7.74
C LYS A 103 -12.72 22.59 -7.54
N THR A 104 -12.73 23.28 -6.40
CA THR A 104 -11.69 24.26 -6.04
C THR A 104 -10.32 23.60 -5.86
N PHE A 105 -10.26 22.30 -5.54
CA PHE A 105 -9.01 21.57 -5.35
C PHE A 105 -8.53 20.85 -6.62
N GLY A 106 -9.43 20.48 -7.51
CA GLY A 106 -9.10 19.76 -8.73
C GLY A 106 -10.31 19.36 -9.55
N GLU A 107 -10.05 18.75 -10.71
CA GLU A 107 -11.11 18.29 -11.60
C GLU A 107 -11.76 17.00 -11.06
N ILE A 108 -13.07 17.07 -10.89
CA ILE A 108 -13.89 15.96 -10.41
C ILE A 108 -14.40 15.17 -11.62
N GLU A 109 -14.28 13.84 -11.54
CA GLU A 109 -14.82 12.92 -12.52
C GLU A 109 -16.30 12.61 -12.24
N SER A 110 -16.65 12.32 -10.99
CA SER A 110 -18.04 12.01 -10.60
C SER A 110 -18.25 12.21 -9.10
N VAL A 111 -19.43 12.69 -8.70
CA VAL A 111 -19.88 12.74 -7.31
C VAL A 111 -21.13 11.87 -7.18
N ARG A 112 -21.27 11.18 -6.06
CA ARG A 112 -22.45 10.38 -5.73
C ARG A 112 -22.81 10.58 -4.27
N VAL A 113 -23.96 11.17 -4.00
CA VAL A 113 -24.46 11.37 -2.63
C VAL A 113 -25.48 10.31 -2.24
N LEU A 114 -25.29 9.70 -1.08
CA LEU A 114 -26.20 8.73 -0.47
C LEU A 114 -26.80 9.32 0.82
N HIS A 115 -27.89 10.07 0.68
CA HIS A 115 -28.61 10.67 1.80
C HIS A 115 -29.09 9.63 2.83
N GLN A 116 -29.45 8.41 2.41
CA GLN A 116 -29.86 7.33 3.32
C GLN A 116 -28.77 6.90 4.31
N ARG A 117 -27.50 7.10 3.96
CA ARG A 117 -26.35 6.73 4.80
C ARG A 117 -25.61 7.95 5.32
N PHE A 118 -26.08 9.18 5.03
CA PHE A 118 -25.38 10.42 5.38
C PHE A 118 -23.91 10.42 4.87
N CYS A 119 -23.71 9.87 3.65
CA CYS A 119 -22.41 9.65 3.03
C CYS A 119 -22.42 10.12 1.56
N ALA A 120 -21.26 10.43 1.01
CA ALA A 120 -21.04 10.63 -0.42
C ALA A 120 -19.72 10.01 -0.86
N PHE A 121 -19.60 9.80 -2.16
CA PHE A 121 -18.38 9.36 -2.83
C PHE A 121 -18.01 10.39 -3.89
N VAL A 122 -16.76 10.81 -3.89
CA VAL A 122 -16.21 11.81 -4.82
C VAL A 122 -15.05 11.18 -5.55
N ASN A 123 -15.17 11.06 -6.87
CA ASN A 123 -14.10 10.61 -7.76
C ASN A 123 -13.46 11.82 -8.42
N PHE A 124 -12.16 11.97 -8.23
CA PHE A 124 -11.33 12.95 -8.93
C PHE A 124 -10.75 12.35 -10.20
N LYS A 125 -10.28 13.21 -11.11
CA LYS A 125 -9.43 12.75 -12.23
C LYS A 125 -8.00 12.41 -11.81
N ASN A 126 -7.50 13.08 -10.77
CA ASN A 126 -6.14 12.90 -10.28
C ASN A 126 -6.12 12.46 -8.81
N ALA A 127 -5.32 11.44 -8.49
CA ALA A 127 -5.15 10.97 -7.12
C ALA A 127 -4.44 12.03 -6.23
N ASN A 128 -3.52 12.81 -6.81
CA ASN A 128 -2.87 13.93 -6.09
C ASN A 128 -3.87 15.00 -5.65
N THR A 129 -4.86 15.35 -6.48
CA THR A 129 -5.89 16.33 -6.09
C THR A 129 -6.83 15.75 -5.04
N ALA A 130 -7.15 14.45 -5.13
CA ALA A 130 -7.93 13.76 -4.11
C ALA A 130 -7.22 13.78 -2.74
N ALA A 131 -5.93 13.46 -2.70
CA ALA A 131 -5.15 13.48 -1.46
C ALA A 131 -5.12 14.88 -0.83
N ARG A 132 -4.84 15.92 -1.65
CA ARG A 132 -4.85 17.32 -1.18
C ARG A 132 -6.22 17.76 -0.68
N ALA A 133 -7.29 17.39 -1.40
CA ALA A 133 -8.65 17.70 -1.00
C ALA A 133 -9.00 17.01 0.32
N LEU A 134 -8.64 15.74 0.50
CA LEU A 134 -8.85 15.02 1.75
C LEU A 134 -8.15 15.72 2.91
N GLU A 135 -6.86 16.05 2.79
CA GLU A 135 -6.13 16.71 3.89
C GLU A 135 -6.67 18.11 4.22
N LYS A 136 -7.10 18.87 3.21
CA LYS A 136 -7.56 20.25 3.39
C LYS A 136 -9.02 20.38 3.80
N LEU A 137 -9.86 19.46 3.33
CA LEU A 137 -11.29 19.46 3.61
C LEU A 137 -11.69 18.53 4.75
N GLN A 138 -10.75 17.76 5.31
CA GLN A 138 -10.99 16.93 6.48
C GLN A 138 -11.46 17.79 7.66
N GLY A 139 -12.65 17.50 8.17
CA GLY A 139 -13.22 18.19 9.32
C GLY A 139 -13.73 19.60 9.02
N VAL A 140 -13.84 19.99 7.73
CA VAL A 140 -14.46 21.26 7.34
C VAL A 140 -15.94 21.24 7.70
N GLU A 141 -16.41 22.35 8.29
CA GLU A 141 -17.80 22.52 8.65
C GLU A 141 -18.58 23.07 7.45
N LEU A 142 -19.46 22.25 6.88
CA LEU A 142 -20.35 22.61 5.79
C LEU A 142 -21.78 22.55 6.30
N ARG A 143 -22.54 23.65 6.26
CA ARG A 143 -23.94 23.71 6.72
C ARG A 143 -24.12 23.18 8.16
N SER A 144 -23.23 23.56 9.07
CA SER A 144 -23.23 23.12 10.48
C SER A 144 -22.91 21.62 10.71
N THR A 145 -22.46 20.89 9.68
CA THR A 145 -21.92 19.53 9.84
C THR A 145 -20.45 19.45 9.47
N LYS A 146 -19.67 18.68 10.25
CA LYS A 146 -18.24 18.47 9.96
C LYS A 146 -18.07 17.32 9.00
N LEU A 147 -17.54 17.58 7.81
CA LEU A 147 -17.32 16.55 6.81
C LEU A 147 -16.16 15.64 7.21
N VAL A 148 -16.39 14.33 7.17
CA VAL A 148 -15.35 13.34 7.48
C VAL A 148 -14.97 12.61 6.21
N MET A 149 -13.77 12.86 5.70
CA MET A 149 -13.24 12.25 4.49
C MET A 149 -12.35 11.07 4.84
N ARG A 150 -12.54 9.96 4.13
CA ARG A 150 -11.70 8.76 4.22
C ARG A 150 -11.47 8.21 2.84
N TYR A 151 -10.35 7.51 2.67
CA TYR A 151 -10.19 6.67 1.50
C TYR A 151 -11.17 5.51 1.60
N PRO A 152 -11.91 5.20 0.52
CA PRO A 152 -12.70 3.99 0.48
C PRO A 152 -11.71 2.83 0.64
N ASP A 153 -11.89 2.03 1.68
CA ASP A 153 -11.06 0.86 1.91
C ASP A 153 -11.16 -0.03 0.66
N ARG A 154 -10.04 -0.20 -0.05
CA ARG A 154 -10.02 -0.70 -1.44
C ARG A 154 -10.33 -2.20 -1.54
N TRP A 155 -10.74 -2.86 -0.45
CA TRP A 155 -11.17 -4.25 -0.48
C TRP A 155 -12.43 -4.50 -1.33
N ILE A 156 -13.22 -3.46 -1.66
CA ILE A 156 -14.51 -3.62 -2.38
C ILE A 156 -14.45 -3.39 -3.91
N GLN A 157 -13.27 -3.16 -4.51
CA GLN A 157 -13.16 -2.89 -5.96
C GLN A 157 -12.57 -4.05 -6.78
N ARG A 158 -12.19 -5.19 -6.17
CA ARG A 158 -11.67 -6.36 -6.91
C ARG A 158 -12.69 -7.46 -7.22
N THR A 159 -13.96 -7.31 -6.84
CA THR A 159 -14.99 -8.32 -7.13
C THR A 159 -16.14 -7.75 -7.93
N LEU A 160 -15.87 -7.43 -9.19
CA LEU A 160 -16.83 -7.69 -10.26
C LEU A 160 -16.08 -8.43 -11.37
N PRO A 161 -16.38 -9.72 -11.62
CA PRO A 161 -15.87 -10.38 -12.80
C PRO A 161 -16.44 -9.67 -14.03
N SER A 162 -15.56 -9.15 -14.89
CA SER A 162 -15.95 -8.79 -16.25
C SER A 162 -16.45 -10.05 -16.93
N THR A 163 -17.72 -10.03 -17.34
CA THR A 163 -18.37 -11.08 -18.15
C THR A 163 -17.61 -11.31 -19.45
#